data_AF-A0A1F8YQB5-F1
#
_entry.id   AF-A0A1F8YQB5-F1
#
_cell.length_a   1.000
_cell.length_b   1.000
_cell.length_c   1.000
_cell.angle_alpha   90.00
_cell.angle_beta   90.00
_cell.angle_gamma   90.00
#
_symmetry.space_group_name_H-M   'P 1'
#
loop_
_entity.id
_entity.type
_entity.pdbx_description
1 polymer ?
#
loop_
_entity_poly.entity_id
_entity_poly.type
_entity_poly.pdbx_seq_one_letter_code
_entity_poly.pdbx_strand_id
1 'polypeptide(L)'
;MKARDYPAIWGLLSAKSRETIVGDVVRESGRLVAGTVDPGEISENFAQGGAVARAYWEGYLGEFDPDTALLVSRWEMGKIEGDLAEIRITYGRSERPAVLRMVREGEIWKVGLIETFRPRPLP
;
A
#
# COMPACT_ATOMS: atom_id res chain seq x y z
N MET A 1 -9.97 -0.91 0.60
CA MET A 1 -9.87 -1.64 -0.68
C MET A 1 -11.18 -2.25 -1.13
N LYS A 2 -11.91 -3.02 -0.29
CA LYS A 2 -13.24 -3.57 -0.63
C LYS A 2 -14.26 -2.54 -1.14
N ALA A 3 -14.40 -1.42 -0.42
CA ALA A 3 -15.30 -0.33 -0.82
C ALA A 3 -14.79 0.51 -2.01
N ARG A 4 -13.60 0.20 -2.54
CA ARG A 4 -12.90 0.95 -3.61
C ARG A 4 -12.76 2.45 -3.37
N ASP A 5 -12.73 2.86 -2.10
CA ASP A 5 -12.43 4.24 -1.70
C ASP A 5 -10.92 4.51 -1.82
N TYR A 6 -10.47 4.78 -3.03
CA TYR A 6 -9.06 5.00 -3.36
C TYR A 6 -8.44 6.23 -2.68
N PRO A 7 -9.13 7.38 -2.55
CA PRO A 7 -8.63 8.49 -1.75
C PRO A 7 -8.38 8.11 -0.29
N ALA A 8 -9.31 7.39 0.35
CA ALA A 8 -9.12 6.96 1.74
C ALA A 8 -7.98 5.95 1.87
N ILE A 9 -7.86 5.00 0.94
CA ILE A 9 -6.74 4.05 0.90
C ILE A 9 -5.42 4.80 0.80
N TRP A 10 -5.31 5.75 -0.13
CA TRP A 10 -4.13 6.59 -0.29
C TRP A 10 -3.79 7.36 0.98
N GLY A 11 -4.79 7.97 1.62
CA GLY A 11 -4.62 8.71 2.87
C GLY A 11 -4.18 7.85 4.05
N LEU A 12 -4.40 6.53 4.02
CA LEU A 12 -4.00 5.59 5.06
C LEU A 12 -2.60 4.99 4.84
N LEU A 13 -1.96 5.21 3.70
CA LEU A 13 -0.60 4.75 3.45
C LEU A 13 0.43 5.65 4.15
N SER A 14 1.55 5.05 4.55
CA SER A 14 2.71 5.81 5.04
C SER A 14 3.21 6.77 3.96
N ALA A 15 3.83 7.88 4.36
CA ALA A 15 4.48 8.82 3.44
C ALA A 15 5.49 8.11 2.54
N LYS A 16 6.28 7.18 3.10
CA LYS A 16 7.24 6.37 2.36
C LYS A 16 6.58 5.47 1.30
N SER A 17 5.47 4.81 1.66
CA SER A 17 4.70 4.02 0.70
C SER A 17 4.16 4.91 -0.42
N ARG A 18 3.61 6.08 -0.09
CA ARG A 18 3.10 7.04 -1.07
C ARG A 18 4.19 7.52 -2.04
N GLU A 19 5.32 7.96 -1.51
CA GLU A 19 6.47 8.42 -2.31
C GLU A 19 6.97 7.34 -3.27
N THR A 20 7.10 6.11 -2.77
CA THR A 20 7.58 4.98 -3.59
C THR A 20 6.60 4.64 -4.70
N ILE A 21 5.29 4.60 -4.41
CA ILE A 21 4.25 4.31 -5.41
C ILE A 21 4.26 5.38 -6.49
N VAL A 22 4.32 6.67 -6.12
CA VAL A 22 4.44 7.78 -7.08
C VAL A 22 5.68 7.59 -7.95
N GLY A 23 6.85 7.30 -7.35
CA GLY A 23 8.09 7.10 -8.08
C GLY A 23 8.04 5.92 -9.06
N ASP A 24 7.38 4.82 -8.70
CA ASP A 24 7.17 3.69 -9.59
C ASP A 24 6.24 4.06 -10.76
N VAL A 25 5.12 4.72 -10.47
CA VAL A 25 4.16 5.13 -11.50
C VAL A 25 4.77 6.14 -12.47
N VAL A 26 5.53 7.12 -11.98
CA VAL A 26 6.27 8.08 -12.82
C VAL A 26 7.25 7.34 -13.74
N ARG A 27 8.00 6.38 -13.19
CA ARG A 27 8.97 5.58 -13.96
C ARG A 27 8.30 4.77 -15.06
N GLU A 28 7.22 4.07 -14.75
CA GLU A 28 6.50 3.26 -15.75
C GLU A 28 5.79 4.14 -16.78
N SER A 29 5.19 5.25 -16.35
CA SER A 29 4.52 6.20 -17.26
C SER A 29 5.51 6.84 -18.24
N GLY A 30 6.71 7.20 -17.77
CA GLY A 30 7.79 7.74 -18.61
C GLY A 30 8.37 6.74 -19.62
N ARG A 31 8.15 5.43 -19.45
CA ARG A 31 8.48 4.42 -20.47
C ARG A 31 7.45 4.34 -21.58
N LEU A 32 6.20 4.68 -21.28
CA LEU A 32 5.05 4.54 -22.19
C LEU A 32 4.78 5.81 -22.99
N VAL A 33 5.08 6.98 -22.41
CA VAL A 33 4.81 8.28 -23.03
C VAL A 33 6.12 9.06 -23.12
N ALA A 34 6.43 9.59 -24.30
CA ALA A 34 7.56 10.49 -24.49
C ALA A 34 7.27 11.84 -23.81
N GLY A 35 7.85 12.07 -22.64
CA GLY A 35 7.69 13.31 -21.88
C GLY A 35 8.14 13.19 -20.43
N THR A 36 8.23 14.33 -19.74
CA THR A 36 8.47 14.37 -18.29
C THR A 36 7.13 14.24 -17.58
N VAL A 37 6.95 13.17 -16.82
CA VAL A 37 5.79 13.00 -15.94
C VAL A 37 6.10 13.66 -14.61
N ASP A 38 5.30 14.65 -14.20
CA ASP A 38 5.47 15.33 -12.92
C ASP A 38 5.00 14.43 -11.75
N PRO A 39 5.88 14.09 -10.78
CA PRO A 39 5.48 13.37 -9.58
C PRO A 39 4.37 14.05 -8.78
N GLY A 40 4.30 15.39 -8.80
CA GLY A 40 3.26 16.18 -8.13
C GLY A 40 1.87 15.87 -8.69
N GLU A 41 1.74 15.87 -10.01
CA GLU A 41 0.48 15.53 -10.69
C GLU A 41 0.03 14.09 -10.40
N ILE A 42 0.98 13.14 -10.36
CA ILE A 42 0.67 11.75 -10.00
C ILE A 42 0.20 11.67 -8.55
N SER A 43 0.89 12.33 -7.61
CA SER A 43 0.49 12.34 -6.20
C SER A 43 -0.90 12.94 -6.00
N GLU A 44 -1.22 14.03 -6.68
CA GLU A 44 -2.55 14.66 -6.65
C GLU A 44 -3.60 13.75 -7.28
N ASN A 45 -3.29 13.06 -8.39
CA ASN A 45 -4.18 12.08 -8.99
C ASN A 45 -4.55 10.97 -7.99
N PHE A 46 -3.58 10.47 -7.22
CA PHE A 46 -3.84 9.50 -6.14
C PHE A 46 -4.70 10.07 -5.01
N ALA A 47 -4.45 11.31 -4.59
CA ALA A 47 -5.24 11.97 -3.55
C ALA A 47 -6.70 12.17 -3.96
N GLN A 48 -6.96 12.43 -5.25
CA GLN A 48 -8.31 12.65 -5.78
C GLN A 48 -8.99 11.35 -6.26
N GLY A 49 -8.28 10.22 -6.27
CA GLY A 49 -8.80 8.97 -6.83
C GLY A 49 -9.03 9.04 -8.35
N GLY A 50 -8.14 9.76 -9.05
CA GLY A 50 -8.16 9.97 -10.49
C GLY A 50 -7.85 8.71 -11.30
N ALA A 51 -7.80 8.85 -12.63
CA ALA A 51 -7.71 7.71 -13.54
C ALA A 51 -6.45 6.84 -13.33
N VAL A 52 -5.30 7.47 -13.07
CA VAL A 52 -4.03 6.75 -12.83
C VAL A 52 -4.11 5.96 -11.53
N ALA A 53 -4.63 6.58 -10.47
CA ALA A 53 -4.83 5.93 -9.18
C ALA A 53 -5.78 4.73 -9.28
N ARG A 54 -6.90 4.90 -10.01
CA ARG A 54 -7.86 3.81 -10.26
C ARG A 54 -7.19 2.65 -10.98
N ALA A 55 -6.48 2.91 -12.08
CA ALA A 55 -5.79 1.88 -12.83
C ALA A 55 -4.77 1.13 -11.97
N TYR A 56 -4.01 1.86 -11.14
CA TYR A 56 -3.08 1.25 -10.18
C TYR A 56 -3.80 0.32 -9.19
N TRP A 57 -4.86 0.80 -8.55
CA TRP A 57 -5.59 0.02 -7.54
C TRP A 57 -6.38 -1.13 -8.14
N GLU A 58 -6.92 -0.99 -9.34
CA GLU A 58 -7.58 -2.08 -10.07
C GLU A 58 -6.58 -3.17 -10.47
N GLY A 59 -5.39 -2.80 -10.93
CA GLY A 59 -4.30 -3.74 -11.16
C GLY A 59 -3.92 -4.49 -9.89
N TYR A 60 -3.80 -3.78 -8.75
CA TYR A 60 -3.54 -4.41 -7.45
C TYR A 60 -4.66 -5.38 -7.04
N LEU A 61 -5.93 -5.01 -7.24
CA LEU A 61 -7.09 -5.85 -6.94
C LEU A 61 -7.25 -7.05 -7.89
N GLY A 62 -6.58 -7.04 -9.04
CA GLY A 62 -6.49 -8.22 -9.91
C GLY A 62 -5.70 -9.36 -9.28
N GLU A 63 -4.71 -9.02 -8.44
CA GLU A 63 -3.81 -9.98 -7.78
C GLU A 63 -4.14 -10.18 -6.28
N PHE A 64 -4.87 -9.24 -5.68
CA PHE A 64 -5.24 -9.27 -4.27
C PHE A 64 -6.75 -9.21 -4.09
N ASP A 65 -7.35 -10.28 -3.54
CA ASP A 65 -8.76 -10.31 -3.15
C ASP A 65 -8.95 -9.83 -1.68
N PRO A 66 -9.55 -8.66 -1.46
CA PRO A 66 -9.81 -8.16 -0.11
C PRO A 66 -10.80 -9.00 0.69
N ASP A 67 -11.74 -9.68 0.02
CA ASP A 67 -12.74 -10.51 0.71
C ASP A 67 -12.09 -11.74 1.32
N THR A 68 -11.20 -12.40 0.57
CA THR A 68 -10.37 -13.48 1.11
C THR A 68 -9.52 -13.00 2.30
N ALA A 69 -8.88 -11.84 2.20
CA ALA A 69 -8.08 -11.31 3.30
C ALA A 69 -8.93 -11.01 4.56
N LEU A 70 -10.15 -10.51 4.41
CA LEU A 70 -11.01 -10.12 5.54
C LEU A 70 -11.80 -11.28 6.15
N LEU A 71 -12.27 -12.23 5.33
CA LEU A 71 -13.23 -13.25 5.76
C LEU A 71 -12.56 -14.55 6.20
N VAL A 72 -11.44 -14.91 5.59
CA VAL A 72 -10.80 -16.23 5.81
C VAL A 72 -9.40 -16.13 6.40
N SER A 73 -8.96 -14.93 6.77
CA SER A 73 -7.70 -14.73 7.47
C SER A 73 -7.92 -14.29 8.91
N ARG A 74 -7.04 -14.75 9.81
CA ARG A 74 -6.98 -14.28 11.19
C ARG A 74 -6.03 -13.08 11.27
N TRP A 75 -6.49 -12.02 11.92
CA TRP A 75 -5.75 -10.77 12.10
C TRP A 75 -5.35 -10.62 13.56
N GLU A 76 -4.05 -10.53 13.80
CA GLU A 76 -3.49 -10.48 15.15
C GLU A 76 -2.51 -9.32 15.26
N MET A 77 -2.55 -8.60 16.38
CA MET A 77 -1.50 -7.63 16.67
C MET A 77 -0.18 -8.36 16.91
N GLY A 78 0.84 -7.96 16.18
CA GLY A 78 2.21 -8.41 16.36
C GLY A 78 2.98 -7.50 17.33
N LYS A 79 4.25 -7.29 17.02
CA LYS A 79 5.12 -6.41 17.82
C LYS A 79 4.69 -4.95 17.67
N ILE A 80 4.72 -4.20 18.77
CA ILE A 80 4.58 -2.75 18.79
C ILE A 80 5.83 -2.18 19.46
N GLU A 81 6.51 -1.26 18.78
CA GLU A 81 7.75 -0.64 19.25
C GLU A 81 7.82 0.81 18.74
N GLY A 82 7.74 1.77 19.66
CA GLY A 82 7.74 3.19 19.32
C GLY A 82 6.66 3.52 18.30
N ASP A 83 7.08 4.06 17.15
CA ASP A 83 6.21 4.44 16.03
C ASP A 83 6.01 3.31 15.00
N LEU A 84 6.29 2.07 15.37
CA LEU A 84 6.12 0.90 14.53
C LEU A 84 5.19 -0.11 15.20
N ALA A 85 4.27 -0.67 14.41
CA ALA A 85 3.45 -1.78 14.81
C ALA A 85 3.36 -2.83 13.69
N GLU A 86 3.07 -4.07 14.06
CA GLU A 86 2.86 -5.16 13.11
C GLU A 86 1.46 -5.73 13.26
N ILE A 87 0.87 -6.12 12.14
CA ILE A 87 -0.36 -6.89 12.06
C ILE A 87 -0.02 -8.18 11.33
N ARG A 88 -0.26 -9.32 11.99
CA ARG A 88 -0.08 -10.65 11.42
C ARG A 88 -1.39 -11.11 10.79
N ILE A 89 -1.33 -11.44 9.52
CA ILE A 89 -2.46 -11.90 8.71
C ILE A 89 -2.19 -13.36 8.36
N THR A 90 -2.93 -14.27 8.99
CA THR A 90 -2.79 -15.72 8.78
C THR A 90 -3.95 -16.22 7.92
N TYR A 91 -3.67 -16.61 6.66
CA TYR A 91 -4.68 -17.19 5.77
C TYR A 91 -4.98 -18.65 6.16
N GLY A 92 -6.24 -18.95 6.49
CA GLY A 92 -6.69 -20.31 6.81
C GLY A 92 -5.83 -20.99 7.90
N ARG A 93 -5.25 -22.15 7.55
CA ARG A 93 -4.32 -22.92 8.40
C ARG A 93 -2.85 -22.74 8.01
N SER A 94 -2.51 -21.67 7.29
CA SER A 94 -1.12 -21.38 6.93
C SER A 94 -0.24 -21.31 8.18
N GLU A 95 0.93 -21.94 8.13
CA GLU A 95 1.92 -21.90 9.22
C GLU A 95 2.72 -20.59 9.23
N ARG A 96 2.68 -19.81 8.14
CA ARG A 96 3.43 -18.56 7.98
C ARG A 96 2.49 -17.39 7.73
N PRO A 97 2.28 -16.49 8.72
CA PRO A 97 1.49 -15.28 8.51
C PRO A 97 2.22 -14.29 7.61
N ALA A 98 1.46 -13.54 6.82
CA ALA A 98 1.92 -12.27 6.26
C ALA A 98 2.02 -11.23 7.40
N VAL A 99 3.04 -10.38 7.37
CA VAL A 99 3.27 -9.38 8.43
C VAL A 99 3.13 -7.98 7.85
N LEU A 100 1.96 -7.38 8.02
CA LEU A 100 1.70 -6.00 7.63
C LEU A 100 2.34 -5.04 8.64
N ARG A 101 3.19 -4.15 8.16
CA ARG A 101 3.81 -3.10 8.98
C ARG A 101 2.92 -1.86 8.99
N MET A 102 2.79 -1.31 10.18
CA MET A 102 2.14 -0.04 10.47
C MET A 102 3.18 0.95 10.97
N VAL A 103 3.12 2.20 10.51
CA VAL A 103 3.99 3.30 10.94
C VAL A 103 3.11 4.39 11.53
N ARG A 104 3.44 4.91 12.70
CA ARG A 104 2.73 6.05 13.29
C ARG A 104 3.24 7.34 12.66
N GLU A 105 2.36 8.05 11.97
CA GLU A 105 2.62 9.38 11.42
C GLU A 105 1.68 10.38 12.11
N GLY A 106 2.24 11.19 13.00
CA GLY A 106 1.45 12.02 13.92
C GLY A 106 0.67 11.18 14.93
N GLU A 107 -0.66 11.33 14.95
CA GLU A 107 -1.55 10.57 15.84
C GLU A 107 -2.25 9.38 15.15
N ILE A 108 -1.87 9.08 13.91
CA ILE A 108 -2.56 8.06 13.08
C ILE A 108 -1.57 6.96 12.69
N TRP A 109 -2.00 5.70 12.88
CA TRP A 109 -1.30 4.55 12.33
C TRP A 109 -1.57 4.44 10.83
N LYS A 110 -0.51 4.46 10.03
CA LYS A 110 -0.52 4.32 8.58
C LYS A 110 -0.01 2.95 8.17
N VAL A 111 -0.53 2.44 7.06
CA VAL A 111 -0.12 1.16 6.48
C VAL A 111 1.15 1.36 5.66
N GLY A 112 2.22 0.66 6.03
CA GLY A 112 3.46 0.60 5.25
C GLY A 112 3.42 -0.52 4.23
N LEU A 113 2.76 -0.31 3.09
CA LEU A 113 2.60 -1.34 2.05
C LEU A 113 3.96 -1.74 1.44
N ILE A 114 4.81 -0.75 1.15
CA ILE A 114 6.17 -0.99 0.63
C ILE A 114 7.07 -1.59 1.70
N GLU A 115 6.94 -1.11 2.93
CA GLU A 115 7.66 -1.62 4.08
C GLU A 115 7.29 -3.08 4.40
N THR A 116 6.11 -3.52 3.97
CA THR A 116 5.58 -4.87 4.16
C THR A 116 6.02 -5.82 3.06
N PHE A 117 5.90 -5.43 1.79
CA PHE A 117 5.97 -6.37 0.66
C PHE A 117 7.23 -6.27 -0.20
N ARG A 118 8.07 -5.23 -0.07
CA ARG A 118 9.34 -5.19 -0.82
C ARG A 118 10.44 -5.97 -0.09
N PRO A 119 11.29 -6.72 -0.83
CA PRO A 119 12.51 -7.28 -0.26
C PRO A 119 13.35 -6.17 0.37
N ARG A 120 13.84 -6.40 1.60
CA ARG A 120 14.81 -5.49 2.21
C ARG A 120 16.04 -5.37 1.28
N PRO A 121 16.65 -4.19 1.12
CA PRO A 121 18.08 -4.17 0.81
C PRO A 121 18.76 -5.03 1.88
N LEU A 122 19.60 -5.97 1.47
CA LEU A 122 20.39 -6.75 2.42
C LEU A 122 21.20 -5.77 3.29
N PRO A 123 21.35 -6.04 4.60
CA PRO A 123 22.17 -5.22 5.49
C PRO A 123 23.63 -5.14 5.03
#